data_AF-G4XPJ6-F1
#
_entry.id   AF-G4XPJ6-F1
#
_cell.length_a   1.000
_cell.length_b   1.000
_cell.length_c   1.000
_cell.angle_alpha   90.00
_cell.angle_beta   90.00
_cell.angle_gamma   90.00
#
_symmetry.space_group_name_H-M   'P 1'
#
loop_
_entity.id
_entity.type
_entity.pdbx_description
1 polymer ?
#
loop_
_entity_poly.entity_id
_entity_poly.type
_entity_poly.pdbx_seq_one_letter_code
_entity_poly.pdbx_strand_id
1 'polypeptide(L)'
;PSRGMDKGGVNDLDSIVRSVQRALDQAELMADCQVSSVYLGISGKHIECQNENGMVSINDEEVTQEDVDNVIHTARSVKIPTERRILHVLPQEYAIDVQDGIKSPIGMSGIRMEAKVHIVTCANDMAKNITKSVERCGLKVDDLVFSAIASADSVLTDDEKDLGVCLVDMGGGTT
;
A
#
# COMPACT_ATOMS: atom_id res chain seq x y z
N PRO A 1 19.29 15.51 5.36
CA PRO A 1 18.34 15.55 6.50
C PRO A 1 17.03 16.23 6.14
N SER A 2 15.91 15.60 6.51
CA SER A 2 14.56 16.17 6.39
C SER A 2 14.32 17.22 7.48
N ARG A 3 13.50 18.23 7.17
CA ARG A 3 13.02 19.25 8.11
C ARG A 3 11.52 19.44 7.88
N GLY A 4 10.78 19.74 8.95
CA GLY A 4 9.34 20.01 8.88
C GLY A 4 8.45 18.76 8.97
N MET A 5 9.02 17.59 9.24
CA MET A 5 8.28 16.36 9.56
C MET A 5 8.43 16.00 11.04
N ASP A 6 7.38 15.47 11.66
CA ASP A 6 7.41 14.93 13.02
C ASP A 6 6.51 13.69 13.13
N LYS A 7 7.08 12.55 13.55
CA LYS A 7 6.37 11.27 13.73
C LYS A 7 5.45 10.88 12.55
N GLY A 8 5.91 11.13 11.33
CA GLY A 8 5.18 10.83 10.08
C GLY A 8 4.17 11.91 9.66
N GLY A 9 4.01 12.98 10.44
CA GLY A 9 3.17 14.13 10.11
C GLY A 9 3.95 15.33 9.56
N VAL A 10 3.27 16.16 8.77
CA VAL A 10 3.78 17.43 8.25
C VAL A 10 3.54 18.53 9.29
N ASN A 11 4.61 19.11 9.83
CA ASN A 11 4.58 20.23 10.78
C ASN A 11 4.96 21.57 10.14
N ASP A 12 5.91 21.57 9.20
CA ASP A 12 6.34 22.77 8.47
C ASP A 12 6.47 22.43 6.98
N LEU A 13 5.46 22.85 6.23
CA LEU A 13 5.31 22.55 4.81
C LEU A 13 6.43 23.21 3.98
N ASP A 14 6.84 24.44 4.30
CA ASP A 14 7.86 25.15 3.53
C ASP A 14 9.25 24.50 3.70
N SER A 15 9.55 24.00 4.90
CA SER A 15 10.76 23.23 5.16
C SER A 15 10.78 21.89 4.40
N ILE A 16 9.63 21.24 4.25
CA ILE A 16 9.51 20.00 3.46
C ILE A 16 9.76 20.30 1.99
N VAL A 17 9.09 21.31 1.42
CA VAL A 17 9.24 21.69 0.01
C VAL A 17 10.71 21.95 -0.33
N ARG A 18 11.43 22.70 0.51
CA ARG A 18 12.87 22.92 0.32
C ARG A 18 13.70 21.64 0.42
N SER A 19 13.31 20.72 1.31
CA SER A 19 13.99 19.44 1.49
C SER A 19 13.78 18.50 0.29
N VAL A 20 12.55 18.46 -0.24
CA VAL A 20 12.17 17.68 -1.42
C VAL A 20 12.85 18.24 -2.66
N GLN A 21 12.78 19.56 -2.90
CA GLN A 21 13.43 20.19 -4.06
C GLN A 21 14.93 19.90 -4.08
N ARG A 22 15.62 20.02 -2.94
CA ARG A 22 17.05 19.70 -2.88
C ARG A 22 17.33 18.23 -3.22
N ALA A 23 16.50 17.30 -2.75
CA ALA A 23 16.66 15.89 -3.05
C ALA A 23 16.38 15.59 -4.53
N LEU A 24 15.37 16.24 -5.10
CA LEU A 24 15.02 16.18 -6.51
C LEU A 24 16.18 16.65 -7.40
N ASP A 25 16.70 17.85 -7.15
CA ASP A 25 17.81 18.42 -7.93
C ASP A 25 19.04 17.50 -7.91
N GLN A 26 19.33 16.87 -6.77
CA GLN A 26 20.43 15.90 -6.63
C GLN A 26 20.17 14.61 -7.41
N ALA A 27 18.95 14.07 -7.34
CA ALA A 27 18.58 12.86 -8.04
C ALA A 27 18.60 13.04 -9.56
N GLU A 28 18.03 14.15 -10.05
CA GLU A 28 18.02 14.50 -11.47
C GLU A 28 19.43 14.70 -12.02
N LEU A 29 20.31 15.38 -11.27
CA LEU A 29 21.72 15.57 -11.65
C LEU A 29 22.48 14.24 -11.74
N MET A 30 22.23 13.31 -10.81
CA MET A 30 22.89 12.00 -10.79
C MET A 30 22.36 11.06 -11.89
N ALA A 31 21.08 11.15 -12.20
CA ALA A 31 20.41 10.31 -13.19
C ALA A 31 20.44 10.88 -14.61
N ASP A 32 20.88 12.13 -14.78
CA ASP A 32 20.85 12.88 -16.04
C ASP A 32 19.47 12.87 -16.71
N CYS A 33 18.42 13.05 -15.90
CA CYS A 33 17.04 13.02 -16.36
C CYS A 33 16.15 13.98 -15.55
N GLN A 34 14.96 14.27 -16.09
CA GLN A 34 13.92 15.00 -15.36
C GLN A 34 12.93 14.01 -14.74
N VAL A 35 12.60 14.21 -13.47
CA VAL A 35 11.63 13.41 -12.74
C VAL A 35 10.29 14.13 -12.76
N SER A 36 9.30 13.54 -13.40
CA SER A 36 7.95 14.10 -13.50
C SER A 36 6.99 13.57 -12.43
N SER A 37 7.26 12.37 -11.90
CA SER A 37 6.38 11.72 -10.92
C SER A 37 7.15 10.84 -9.94
N VAL A 38 6.52 10.58 -8.79
CA VAL A 38 7.10 9.80 -7.69
C VAL A 38 6.06 8.93 -7.01
N TYR A 39 6.53 7.81 -6.46
CA TYR A 39 5.84 7.09 -5.40
C TYR A 39 6.28 7.66 -4.05
N LEU A 40 5.34 7.84 -3.13
CA LEU A 40 5.60 8.46 -1.84
C LEU A 40 5.34 7.48 -0.70
N GLY A 41 6.37 7.22 0.09
CA GLY A 41 6.27 6.44 1.33
C GLY A 41 5.53 7.22 2.43
N ILE A 42 4.57 6.58 3.09
CA ILE A 42 3.89 7.10 4.28
C ILE A 42 4.07 6.13 5.44
N SER A 43 4.35 6.65 6.62
CA SER A 43 4.51 5.89 7.85
C SER A 43 3.97 6.67 9.05
N GLY A 44 3.67 5.97 10.15
CA GLY A 44 3.30 6.58 11.42
C GLY A 44 2.09 5.93 12.09
N LYS A 45 1.83 6.33 13.33
CA LYS A 45 0.80 5.76 14.22
C LYS A 45 -0.65 5.87 13.72
N HIS A 46 -0.88 6.60 12.64
CA HIS A 46 -2.20 6.84 12.04
C HIS A 46 -2.57 5.79 11.00
N ILE A 47 -1.64 4.86 10.71
CA ILE A 47 -1.87 3.72 9.84
C ILE A 47 -2.51 2.60 10.66
N GLU A 48 -3.57 2.01 10.11
CA GLU A 48 -4.26 0.87 10.71
C GLU A 48 -4.45 -0.20 9.66
N CYS A 49 -4.44 -1.44 10.12
CA CYS A 49 -4.64 -2.60 9.28
C CYS A 49 -5.80 -3.45 9.81
N GLN A 50 -6.57 -4.04 8.90
CA GLN A 50 -7.66 -4.95 9.22
C GLN A 50 -7.74 -6.07 8.19
N ASN A 51 -8.18 -7.25 8.61
CA ASN A 51 -8.47 -8.35 7.71
C ASN A 51 -9.95 -8.34 7.37
N GLU A 52 -10.26 -8.54 6.10
CA GLU A 52 -11.62 -8.61 5.58
C GLU A 52 -11.75 -9.75 4.59
N ASN A 53 -12.97 -10.25 4.43
CA ASN A 53 -13.26 -11.31 3.47
C ASN A 53 -14.27 -10.84 2.45
N GLY A 54 -14.08 -11.24 1.19
CA GLY A 54 -15.04 -11.06 0.10
C GLY A 54 -15.42 -12.41 -0.48
N MET A 55 -16.63 -12.51 -1.01
CA MET A 55 -17.14 -13.77 -1.56
C MET A 55 -17.93 -13.51 -2.84
N VAL A 56 -17.66 -14.30 -3.86
CA VAL A 56 -18.33 -14.25 -5.17
C VAL A 56 -18.70 -15.66 -5.64
N SER A 57 -19.70 -15.73 -6.52
CA SER A 57 -20.00 -16.96 -7.25
C SER A 57 -19.14 -17.00 -8.51
N ILE A 58 -18.64 -18.18 -8.85
CA ILE A 58 -17.89 -18.42 -10.08
C ILE A 58 -18.94 -18.73 -11.15
N ASN A 59 -19.02 -17.90 -12.19
CA ASN A 59 -20.08 -18.02 -13.20
C ASN A 59 -19.70 -18.96 -14.34
N ASP A 60 -18.40 -19.12 -14.61
CA ASP A 60 -17.84 -20.01 -15.63
C ASP A 60 -17.40 -21.36 -15.02
N GLU A 61 -16.92 -22.30 -15.85
CA GLU A 61 -16.40 -23.60 -15.36
C GLU A 61 -15.10 -23.46 -14.55
N GLU A 62 -14.37 -22.35 -14.71
CA GLU A 62 -13.09 -22.06 -14.07
C GLU A 62 -13.03 -20.59 -13.62
N VAL A 63 -12.26 -20.34 -12.56
CA VAL A 63 -12.01 -18.98 -12.06
C VAL A 63 -11.21 -18.17 -13.08
N THR A 64 -11.76 -17.01 -13.42
CA THR A 64 -11.14 -16.02 -14.30
C THR A 64 -10.45 -14.90 -13.52
N GLN A 65 -9.65 -14.07 -14.21
CA GLN A 65 -9.12 -12.84 -13.60
C GLN A 65 -10.23 -11.88 -13.17
N GLU A 66 -11.35 -11.85 -13.89
CA GLU A 66 -12.50 -11.02 -13.54
C GLU A 66 -13.13 -11.46 -12.22
N ASP A 67 -13.24 -12.77 -11.97
CA ASP A 67 -13.71 -13.30 -10.69
C ASP A 67 -12.77 -12.89 -9.53
N VAL A 68 -11.46 -12.92 -9.76
CA VAL A 68 -10.45 -12.49 -8.78
C VAL A 68 -10.59 -10.99 -8.47
N ASP A 69 -10.73 -10.17 -9.51
CA ASP A 69 -10.91 -8.73 -9.35
C ASP A 69 -12.21 -8.41 -8.60
N ASN A 70 -13.28 -9.16 -8.91
CA ASN A 70 -14.58 -9.04 -8.26
C ASN A 70 -14.55 -9.44 -6.79
N VAL A 71 -13.91 -10.57 -6.44
CA VAL A 71 -13.84 -11.01 -5.03
C VAL A 71 -13.01 -10.05 -4.18
N ILE A 72 -11.92 -9.52 -4.73
CA ILE A 72 -11.11 -8.49 -4.08
C ILE A 72 -11.93 -7.21 -3.94
N HIS A 73 -12.70 -6.83 -4.96
CA HIS A 73 -13.59 -5.67 -4.91
C HIS A 73 -14.65 -5.81 -3.81
N THR A 74 -15.27 -7.00 -3.68
CA THR A 74 -16.19 -7.30 -2.59
C THR A 74 -15.49 -7.21 -1.23
N ALA A 75 -14.31 -7.80 -1.09
CA ALA A 75 -13.55 -7.82 0.16
C ALA A 75 -13.17 -6.41 0.64
N ARG A 76 -12.84 -5.49 -0.29
CA ARG A 76 -12.52 -4.10 0.04
C ARG A 76 -13.74 -3.19 0.22
N SER A 77 -14.96 -3.67 -0.05
CA SER A 77 -16.20 -2.87 0.01
C SER A 77 -16.74 -2.66 1.42
N VAL A 78 -15.91 -2.92 2.43
CA VAL A 78 -16.23 -2.65 3.83
C VAL A 78 -16.36 -1.15 4.11
N LYS A 79 -17.10 -0.83 5.17
CA LYS A 79 -17.29 0.57 5.58
C LYS A 79 -15.99 1.11 6.17
N ILE A 80 -15.19 1.75 5.32
CA ILE A 80 -14.06 2.56 5.76
C ILE A 80 -14.58 3.94 6.18
N PRO A 81 -14.23 4.41 7.40
CA PRO A 81 -14.61 5.75 7.83
C PRO A 81 -14.13 6.84 6.86
N THR A 82 -14.91 7.91 6.70
CA THR A 82 -14.65 8.95 5.68
C THR A 82 -13.38 9.76 5.95
N GLU A 83 -12.89 9.76 7.18
CA GLU A 83 -11.62 10.32 7.60
C GLU A 83 -10.41 9.45 7.27
N ARG A 84 -10.61 8.24 6.74
CA ARG A 84 -9.54 7.32 6.33
C ARG A 84 -9.54 7.07 4.83
N ARG A 85 -8.38 6.67 4.31
CA ARG A 85 -8.18 6.21 2.94
C ARG A 85 -7.48 4.87 2.94
N ILE A 86 -7.90 3.99 2.04
CA ILE A 86 -7.19 2.74 1.75
C ILE A 86 -5.89 3.07 1.02
N LEU A 87 -4.79 2.54 1.54
CA LEU A 87 -3.47 2.54 0.91
C LEU A 87 -3.24 1.25 0.12
N HIS A 88 -3.46 0.10 0.76
CA HIS A 88 -3.20 -1.22 0.18
C HIS A 88 -4.36 -2.17 0.43
N VAL A 89 -4.62 -3.05 -0.54
CA VAL A 89 -5.48 -4.23 -0.40
C VAL A 89 -4.65 -5.41 -0.83
N LEU A 90 -4.26 -6.25 0.12
CA LEU A 90 -3.34 -7.37 -0.10
C LEU A 90 -4.10 -8.68 0.05
N PRO A 91 -4.34 -9.43 -1.04
CA PRO A 91 -4.87 -10.79 -0.94
C PRO A 91 -3.88 -11.68 -0.16
N GLN A 92 -4.37 -12.37 0.86
CA GLN A 92 -3.56 -13.29 1.66
C GLN A 92 -3.75 -14.73 1.17
N GLU A 93 -5.00 -15.16 1.04
CA GLU A 93 -5.37 -16.47 0.55
C GLU A 93 -6.77 -16.45 -0.06
N TYR A 94 -7.02 -17.41 -0.94
CA TYR A 94 -8.31 -17.70 -1.53
C TYR A 94 -8.81 -19.05 -1.00
N ALA A 95 -10.13 -19.20 -1.03
CA ALA A 95 -10.80 -20.46 -0.79
C ALA A 95 -11.81 -20.72 -1.91
N ILE A 96 -11.86 -21.95 -2.42
CA ILE A 96 -12.83 -22.38 -3.42
C ILE A 96 -13.60 -23.57 -2.85
N ASP A 97 -14.91 -23.42 -2.72
CA ASP A 97 -15.82 -24.38 -2.11
C ASP A 97 -15.39 -24.86 -0.71
N VAL A 98 -14.70 -25.99 -0.60
CA VAL A 98 -14.20 -26.58 0.66
C VAL A 98 -12.67 -26.56 0.77
N GLN A 99 -11.98 -26.07 -0.25
CA GLN A 99 -10.53 -26.00 -0.29
C GLN A 99 -10.06 -24.60 0.08
N ASP A 100 -9.35 -24.50 1.21
CA ASP A 100 -8.73 -23.27 1.71
C ASP A 100 -7.24 -23.20 1.34
N GLY A 101 -6.62 -22.03 1.58
CA GLY A 101 -5.17 -21.84 1.46
C GLY A 101 -4.65 -21.74 0.02
N ILE A 102 -5.51 -21.38 -0.92
CA ILE A 102 -5.16 -21.25 -2.34
C ILE A 102 -4.44 -19.91 -2.54
N LYS A 103 -3.21 -19.95 -3.09
CA LYS A 103 -2.45 -18.73 -3.43
C LYS A 103 -2.87 -18.12 -4.77
N SER A 104 -3.12 -18.96 -5.78
CA SER A 104 -3.54 -18.55 -7.11
C SER A 104 -4.77 -19.35 -7.54
N PRO A 105 -5.96 -18.75 -7.59
CA PRO A 105 -7.20 -19.47 -7.87
C PRO A 105 -7.50 -19.56 -9.37
N ILE A 106 -6.82 -18.81 -10.23
CA ILE A 106 -7.11 -18.71 -11.67
C ILE A 106 -6.96 -20.08 -12.34
N GLY A 107 -7.97 -20.48 -13.11
CA GLY A 107 -8.04 -21.79 -13.78
C GLY A 107 -8.50 -22.94 -12.88
N MET A 108 -8.80 -22.69 -11.61
CA MET A 108 -9.43 -23.70 -10.74
C MET A 108 -10.94 -23.70 -10.95
N SER A 109 -11.56 -24.87 -10.89
CA SER A 109 -13.02 -25.01 -10.94
C SER A 109 -13.65 -24.96 -9.55
N GLY A 110 -14.84 -24.38 -9.47
CA GLY A 110 -15.67 -24.39 -8.26
C GLY A 110 -16.95 -23.60 -8.46
N ILE A 111 -17.78 -23.54 -7.43
CA ILE A 111 -19.03 -22.76 -7.47
C ILE A 111 -18.86 -21.42 -6.77
N ARG A 112 -18.03 -21.37 -5.72
CA ARG A 112 -17.88 -20.18 -4.89
C ARG A 112 -16.43 -19.94 -4.51
N MET A 113 -15.99 -18.69 -4.67
CA MET A 113 -14.67 -18.23 -4.25
C MET A 113 -14.80 -17.21 -3.11
N GLU A 114 -13.99 -17.39 -2.07
CA GLU A 114 -13.76 -16.41 -1.01
C GLU A 114 -12.31 -15.90 -1.10
N ALA A 115 -12.09 -14.62 -0.84
CA ALA A 115 -10.77 -14.04 -0.71
C ALA A 115 -10.63 -13.40 0.67
N LYS A 116 -9.56 -13.76 1.37
CA LYS A 116 -9.14 -13.08 2.61
C LYS A 116 -8.13 -12.02 2.24
N VAL A 117 -8.42 -10.77 2.57
CA VAL A 117 -7.57 -9.62 2.23
C VAL A 117 -7.15 -8.87 3.48
N HIS A 118 -5.93 -8.38 3.46
CA HIS A 118 -5.41 -7.45 4.45
C HIS A 118 -5.52 -6.03 3.89
N ILE A 119 -6.33 -5.19 4.53
CA ILE A 119 -6.53 -3.80 4.14
C ILE A 119 -5.67 -2.92 5.03
N VAL A 120 -4.87 -2.05 4.40
CA VAL A 120 -4.09 -1.02 5.10
C VAL A 120 -4.71 0.34 4.80
N THR A 121 -4.97 1.11 5.85
CA THR A 121 -5.57 2.44 5.74
C THR A 121 -4.75 3.49 6.49
N CYS A 122 -4.86 4.74 6.08
CA CYS A 122 -4.28 5.87 6.80
C CYS A 122 -5.29 7.01 6.97
N ALA A 123 -5.01 7.92 7.91
CA ALA A 123 -5.73 9.18 8.04
C ALA A 123 -5.63 10.04 6.76
N ASN A 124 -6.78 10.56 6.31
CA ASN A 124 -6.90 11.29 5.05
C ASN A 124 -6.17 12.63 5.06
N ASP A 125 -6.15 13.32 6.19
CA ASP A 125 -5.46 14.59 6.37
C ASP A 125 -3.94 14.44 6.24
N MET A 126 -3.36 13.40 6.85
CA MET A 126 -1.94 13.08 6.75
C MET A 126 -1.53 12.78 5.30
N ALA A 127 -2.28 11.91 4.63
CA ALA A 127 -2.08 11.61 3.21
C ALA A 127 -2.14 12.87 2.33
N LYS A 128 -3.16 13.71 2.51
CA LYS A 128 -3.31 14.95 1.73
C LYS A 128 -2.16 15.92 1.97
N ASN A 129 -1.74 16.09 3.22
CA ASN A 129 -0.68 17.03 3.57
C ASN A 129 0.66 16.64 2.96
N ILE A 130 1.01 15.34 3.02
CA ILE A 130 2.28 14.87 2.47
C ILE A 130 2.27 14.91 0.94
N THR A 131 1.17 14.51 0.28
CA THR A 131 1.00 14.62 -1.17
C THR A 131 1.11 16.07 -1.63
N LYS A 132 0.38 16.99 -1.00
CA LYS A 132 0.41 18.42 -1.34
C LYS A 132 1.78 19.05 -1.17
N SER A 133 2.56 18.58 -0.19
CA SER A 133 3.92 19.08 0.04
C SER A 133 4.86 18.70 -1.11
N VAL A 134 4.71 17.49 -1.66
CA VAL A 134 5.48 17.00 -2.81
C VAL A 134 5.02 17.64 -4.11
N GLU A 135 3.71 17.76 -4.34
CA GLU A 135 3.14 18.37 -5.56
C GLU A 135 3.52 19.83 -5.74
N ARG A 136 3.75 20.57 -4.64
CA ARG A 136 4.28 21.94 -4.68
C ARG A 136 5.69 22.05 -5.24
N CYS A 137 6.43 20.95 -5.33
CA CYS A 137 7.73 20.89 -5.98
C CYS A 137 7.62 20.60 -7.49
N GLY A 138 6.41 20.60 -8.05
CA GLY A 138 6.18 20.32 -9.47
C GLY A 138 6.14 18.83 -9.84
N LEU A 139 6.11 17.94 -8.84
CA LEU A 139 6.05 16.50 -9.01
C LEU A 139 4.61 15.99 -9.00
N LYS A 140 4.29 14.99 -9.81
CA LYS A 140 3.06 14.22 -9.67
C LYS A 140 3.28 13.08 -8.67
N VAL A 141 2.37 12.90 -7.71
CA VAL A 141 2.38 11.71 -6.85
C VAL A 141 1.55 10.63 -7.52
N ASP A 142 2.19 9.54 -7.94
CA ASP A 142 1.50 8.43 -8.60
C ASP A 142 0.74 7.57 -7.58
N ASP A 143 1.36 7.25 -6.45
CA ASP A 143 0.68 6.56 -5.35
C ASP A 143 1.35 6.76 -3.98
N LEU A 144 0.60 6.44 -2.92
CA LEU A 144 1.08 6.42 -1.54
C LEU A 144 1.32 4.97 -1.09
N VAL A 145 2.57 4.68 -0.71
CA VAL A 145 2.97 3.33 -0.28
C VAL A 145 3.20 3.31 1.22
N PHE A 146 2.68 2.31 1.93
CA PHE A 146 3.00 2.16 3.34
C PHE A 146 4.46 1.72 3.45
N SER A 147 5.30 2.52 4.09
CA SER A 147 6.75 2.31 4.09
C SER A 147 7.14 0.92 4.59
N ALA A 148 6.46 0.35 5.59
CA ALA A 148 6.78 -0.97 6.10
C ALA A 148 6.57 -2.09 5.07
N ILE A 149 5.57 -1.95 4.19
CA ILE A 149 5.36 -2.89 3.07
C ILE A 149 6.48 -2.75 2.06
N ALA A 150 6.85 -1.52 1.71
CA ALA A 150 7.97 -1.28 0.78
C ALA A 150 9.30 -1.82 1.34
N SER A 151 9.56 -1.61 2.63
CA SER A 151 10.74 -2.14 3.32
C SER A 151 10.75 -3.67 3.27
N ALA A 152 9.62 -4.32 3.60
CA ALA A 152 9.46 -5.77 3.54
C ALA A 152 9.70 -6.33 2.14
N ASP A 153 9.14 -5.69 1.11
CA ASP A 153 9.30 -6.15 -0.28
C ASP A 153 10.74 -5.98 -0.80
N SER A 154 11.47 -5.00 -0.28
CA SER A 154 12.86 -4.74 -0.69
C SER A 154 13.90 -5.68 -0.08
N VAL A 155 13.60 -6.31 1.08
CA VAL A 155 14.60 -7.08 1.82
C VAL A 155 14.21 -8.53 2.10
N LEU A 156 12.92 -8.88 2.11
CA LEU A 156 12.46 -10.23 2.43
C LEU A 156 12.29 -11.07 1.17
N THR A 157 12.77 -12.30 1.26
CA THR A 157 12.51 -13.35 0.26
C THR A 157 11.12 -13.97 0.47
N ASP A 158 10.58 -14.60 -0.58
CA ASP A 158 9.29 -15.30 -0.49
C ASP A 158 9.34 -16.46 0.51
N ASP A 159 10.48 -17.15 0.63
CA ASP A 159 10.68 -18.22 1.60
C ASP A 159 10.59 -17.70 3.05
N GLU A 160 11.22 -16.55 3.35
CA GLU A 160 11.12 -15.91 4.68
C GLU A 160 9.68 -15.48 5.00
N LYS A 161 8.97 -14.94 4.00
CA LYS A 161 7.55 -14.57 4.15
C LYS A 161 6.69 -15.80 4.45
N ASP A 162 6.93 -16.91 3.75
CA ASP A 162 6.18 -18.17 3.91
C ASP A 162 6.46 -18.89 5.24
N LEU A 163 7.71 -18.85 5.73
CA LEU A 163 8.10 -19.38 7.05
C LEU A 163 7.53 -18.55 8.21
N GLY A 164 7.25 -17.27 7.95
CA GLY A 164 6.89 -16.28 8.95
C GLY A 164 8.12 -15.54 9.46
N VAL A 165 8.13 -14.23 9.27
CA VAL A 165 9.23 -13.33 9.63
C VAL A 165 8.70 -12.07 10.28
N CYS A 166 9.49 -11.48 11.17
CA CYS A 166 9.22 -10.16 11.74
C CYS A 166 10.26 -9.18 11.21
N LEU A 167 9.81 -8.19 10.44
CA LEU A 167 10.65 -7.07 10.02
C LEU A 167 10.48 -5.92 11.01
N VAL A 168 11.60 -5.35 11.46
CA VAL A 168 11.62 -4.15 12.31
C VAL A 168 12.29 -3.02 11.54
N ASP A 169 11.52 -2.02 11.12
CA ASP A 169 12.00 -0.85 10.39
C ASP A 169 12.33 0.29 11.36
N MET A 170 13.62 0.55 11.59
CA MET A 170 14.09 1.56 12.55
C MET A 170 14.33 2.92 11.87
N GLY A 171 13.28 3.74 11.80
CA GLY A 171 13.30 5.08 11.22
C GLY A 171 13.67 6.21 12.20
N GLY A 172 13.81 7.43 11.66
CA GLY A 172 14.24 8.60 12.43
C GLY A 172 13.22 9.20 13.41
N GLY A 173 11.96 8.72 13.39
CA GLY A 173 10.89 9.20 14.28
C GLY A 173 9.75 8.20 14.51
N THR A 174 9.85 7.02 13.91
CA THR A 174 8.90 5.90 14.01
C THR A 174 9.70 4.61 13.92
N THR A 175 9.23 3.59 14.61
CA THR A 175 9.63 2.19 14.44
C THR A 175 8.38 1.40 14.13
#